data_AF-A0A6V7J9H9-F1
#
_entry.id   AF-A0A6V7J9H9-F1
#
_cell.length_a   1.000
_cell.length_b   1.000
_cell.length_c   1.000
_cell.angle_alpha   90.00
_cell.angle_beta   90.00
_cell.angle_gamma   90.00
#
_symmetry.space_group_name_H-M   'P 1'
#
loop_
_entity.id
_entity.type
_entity.pdbx_description
1 polymer ?
#
loop_
_entity_poly.entity_id
_entity_poly.type
_entity_poly.pdbx_seq_one_letter_code
_entity_poly.pdbx_strand_id
1 'polypeptide(L)'
;SSAILCGERAENDQFKYAAAILYYGEPLCSGAIIDELHILTAAHCFEKVASHEIKVVAGTVNSDWLYPNGQVRRVREIISHPDFYSGINDPNIFLYALLIGLKWLIGDLINMRNDIAVLR
;
A
#
# COMPACT_ATOMS: atom_id res chain seq x y z
N SER A 1 19.82 -1.37 -5.09
CA SER A 1 18.64 -0.49 -5.24
C SER A 1 17.73 -1.10 -6.28
N SER A 2 16.42 -1.00 -6.10
CA SER A 2 15.43 -1.49 -7.06
C SER A 2 14.76 -0.26 -7.68
N ALA A 3 14.88 -0.11 -9.00
CA ALA A 3 14.30 0.97 -9.77
C ALA A 3 13.33 0.41 -10.80
N ILE A 4 12.33 1.21 -11.19
CA ILE A 4 11.49 0.89 -12.34
C ILE A 4 12.37 0.97 -13.61
N LEU A 5 12.42 -0.11 -14.39
CA LEU A 5 13.23 -0.18 -15.60
C LEU A 5 12.78 0.89 -16.59
N CYS A 6 13.73 1.65 -17.13
CA CYS A 6 13.47 2.78 -18.04
C CYS A 6 12.57 3.89 -17.45
N GLY A 7 12.38 3.90 -16.13
CA GLY A 7 11.69 4.97 -15.43
C GLY A 7 12.63 6.11 -15.02
N GLU A 8 12.02 7.17 -14.51
CA GLU A 8 12.70 8.24 -13.82
C GLU A 8 12.20 8.35 -12.38
N ARG A 9 12.94 9.09 -11.55
CA ARG A 9 12.54 9.32 -10.17
C ARG A 9 11.29 10.21 -10.16
N ALA A 10 10.23 9.74 -9.51
CA ALA A 10 9.02 10.54 -9.32
C ALA A 10 9.30 11.80 -8.49
N GLU A 11 8.64 12.90 -8.86
CA GLU A 11 8.64 14.13 -8.08
C GLU A 11 7.74 14.01 -6.86
N ASN A 12 7.97 14.85 -5.85
CA ASN A 12 7.06 14.96 -4.71
C ASN A 12 5.64 15.22 -5.22
N ASP A 13 4.66 14.54 -4.61
CA ASP A 13 3.24 14.72 -4.89
C ASP A 13 2.78 14.40 -6.33
N GLN A 14 3.64 13.83 -7.18
CA GLN A 14 3.28 13.45 -8.55
C GLN A 14 2.25 12.30 -8.57
N PHE A 15 2.41 11.32 -7.66
CA PHE A 15 1.55 10.14 -7.57
C PHE A 15 1.04 9.96 -6.14
N LYS A 16 0.17 10.88 -5.69
CA LYS A 16 -0.36 10.94 -4.31
C LYS A 16 -1.07 9.66 -3.85
N TYR A 17 -1.59 8.86 -4.78
CA TYR A 17 -2.24 7.59 -4.49
C TYR A 17 -1.24 6.44 -4.26
N ALA A 18 0.04 6.60 -4.60
CA ALA A 18 1.02 5.53 -4.49
C ALA A 18 1.31 5.20 -3.03
N ALA A 19 1.29 3.90 -2.71
CA ALA A 19 1.62 3.37 -1.40
C ALA A 19 2.62 2.22 -1.53
N ALA A 20 3.56 2.15 -0.59
CA ALA A 20 4.46 1.01 -0.43
C ALA A 20 3.94 0.10 0.68
N ILE A 21 3.97 -1.21 0.44
CA ILE A 21 3.57 -2.22 1.40
C ILE A 21 4.79 -2.96 1.87
N LEU A 22 4.99 -3.01 3.18
CA LEU A 22 6.18 -3.56 3.83
C LEU A 22 5.81 -4.80 4.63
N TYR A 23 6.63 -5.85 4.52
CA TYR A 23 6.58 -7.05 5.35
C TYR A 23 7.81 -7.06 6.26
N TYR A 24 7.60 -7.01 7.59
CA TYR A 24 8.68 -6.86 8.58
C TYR A 24 9.65 -5.69 8.32
N GLY A 25 9.18 -4.63 7.63
CA GLY A 25 9.97 -3.45 7.30
C GLY A 25 10.62 -3.48 5.92
N GLU A 26 10.62 -4.64 5.25
CA GLU A 26 11.14 -4.79 3.90
C GLU A 26 10.04 -4.54 2.85
N PRO A 27 10.34 -3.86 1.73
CA PRO A 27 9.39 -3.68 0.63
C PRO A 27 8.90 -5.02 0.09
N LEU A 28 7.59 -5.22 0.14
CA LEU A 28 6.91 -6.42 -0.37
C LEU A 28 6.27 -6.13 -1.73
N CYS A 29 5.32 -5.20 -1.75
CA CYS A 29 4.52 -4.87 -2.92
C CYS A 29 4.16 -3.38 -2.95
N SER A 30 3.65 -2.92 -4.09
CA SER A 30 3.06 -1.59 -4.23
C SER A 30 1.53 -1.66 -4.04
N GLY A 31 0.91 -0.52 -3.76
CA GLY A 31 -0.54 -0.38 -3.67
C GLY A 31 -1.00 1.02 -4.07
N ALA A 32 -2.31 1.18 -4.17
CA ALA A 32 -2.98 2.44 -4.47
C ALA A 32 -3.98 2.79 -3.37
N ILE A 33 -3.93 4.02 -2.87
CA ILE A 33 -4.97 4.58 -2.00
C ILE A 33 -6.22 4.78 -2.85
N ILE A 34 -7.31 4.11 -2.46
CA ILE A 34 -8.60 4.22 -3.16
C ILE A 34 -9.64 5.00 -2.35
N ASP A 35 -9.47 5.07 -1.03
CA ASP A 35 -10.23 5.92 -0.13
C ASP A 35 -9.45 6.15 1.19
N GLU A 36 -10.12 6.78 2.16
CA GLU A 36 -9.54 7.12 3.48
C GLU A 36 -9.04 5.90 4.26
N LEU A 37 -9.61 4.71 4.05
CA LEU A 37 -9.36 3.54 4.87
C LEU A 37 -8.76 2.37 4.10
N HIS A 38 -8.74 2.40 2.77
CA HIS A 38 -8.40 1.25 1.95
C HIS A 38 -7.26 1.51 0.97
N ILE A 39 -6.37 0.50 0.90
CA ILE A 39 -5.36 0.37 -0.15
C ILE A 39 -5.76 -0.80 -1.06
N LEU A 40 -5.75 -0.58 -2.36
CA LEU A 40 -5.85 -1.61 -3.37
C LEU A 40 -4.46 -2.13 -3.74
N THR A 41 -4.27 -3.44 -3.77
CA THR A 41 -3.01 -4.08 -4.16
C THR A 41 -3.28 -5.47 -4.78
N ALA A 42 -2.25 -6.29 -5.00
CA ALA A 42 -2.37 -7.63 -5.53
C ALA A 42 -2.48 -8.68 -4.41
N ALA A 43 -3.42 -9.63 -4.55
CA ALA A 43 -3.67 -10.67 -3.54
C ALA A 43 -2.50 -11.64 -3.35
N HIS A 44 -1.77 -11.95 -4.43
CA HIS A 44 -0.64 -12.90 -4.37
C HIS A 44 0.49 -12.47 -3.43
N CYS A 45 0.59 -11.17 -3.11
CA CYS A 45 1.57 -10.66 -2.15
C CYS A 45 1.31 -11.18 -0.72
N PHE A 46 0.11 -11.69 -0.41
CA PHE A 46 -0.35 -11.95 0.97
C PHE A 46 -0.75 -13.40 1.24
N GLU A 47 -0.46 -14.35 0.34
CA GLU A 47 -0.87 -15.76 0.46
C GLU A 47 -0.45 -16.44 1.78
N LYS A 48 0.60 -15.93 2.44
CA LYS A 48 1.14 -16.46 3.69
C LYS A 48 1.53 -15.36 4.67
N VAL A 49 0.86 -14.21 4.58
CA VAL A 49 1.21 -13.03 5.36
C VAL A 49 0.03 -12.58 6.20
N ALA A 50 0.26 -12.38 7.49
CA ALA A 50 -0.75 -11.89 8.41
C ALA A 50 -0.74 -10.36 8.47
N SER A 51 -1.91 -9.76 8.72
CA SER A 51 -2.08 -8.29 8.76
C SER A 51 -1.14 -7.58 9.73
N HIS A 52 -0.81 -8.19 10.87
CA HIS A 52 0.06 -7.61 11.88
C HIS A 52 1.54 -7.54 11.46
N GLU A 53 1.93 -8.29 10.43
CA GLU A 53 3.27 -8.31 9.85
C GLU A 53 3.45 -7.21 8.78
N ILE A 54 2.34 -6.59 8.38
CA ILE A 54 2.28 -5.61 7.31
C ILE A 54 2.22 -4.18 7.83
N LYS A 55 2.98 -3.31 7.15
CA LYS A 55 2.83 -1.85 7.24
C LYS A 55 2.62 -1.26 5.85
N VAL A 56 1.90 -0.16 5.80
CA VAL A 56 1.72 0.65 4.60
C VAL A 56 2.43 1.98 4.81
N VAL A 57 3.17 2.43 3.79
CA VAL A 57 3.80 3.76 3.75
C VAL A 57 3.23 4.54 2.58
N ALA A 58 2.80 5.78 2.83
CA ALA A 58 2.31 6.69 1.80
C ALA A 58 2.74 8.14 2.08
N GLY A 59 2.54 9.03 1.10
CA GLY A 59 2.85 10.46 1.25
C GLY A 59 4.34 10.80 1.19
N THR A 60 5.17 9.92 0.62
CA THR A 60 6.60 10.19 0.43
C THR A 60 7.12 9.52 -0.84
N VAL A 61 8.08 10.18 -1.51
CA VAL A 61 8.87 9.60 -2.61
C VAL A 61 10.21 9.04 -2.12
N ASN A 62 10.48 9.13 -0.81
CA ASN A 62 11.69 8.61 -0.23
C ASN A 62 11.52 7.15 0.19
N SER A 63 12.49 6.31 -0.18
CA SER A 63 12.58 4.90 0.19
C SER A 63 13.51 4.64 1.37
N ASP A 64 14.03 5.69 2.02
CA ASP A 64 14.88 5.56 3.21
C ASP A 64 14.09 4.97 4.38
N TRP A 65 14.75 4.18 5.23
CA TRP A 65 14.18 3.48 6.39
C TRP A 65 13.36 4.35 7.35
N LEU A 66 13.66 5.64 7.41
CA LEU A 66 12.99 6.60 8.29
C LEU A 66 11.70 7.17 7.70
N TYR A 67 11.46 6.97 6.39
CA TYR A 67 10.36 7.55 5.62
C TYR A 67 10.07 9.00 6.04
N PRO A 68 11.06 9.90 5.98
CA PRO A 68 10.87 11.27 6.41
C PRO A 68 9.72 11.89 5.61
N ASN A 69 8.78 12.50 6.32
CA ASN A 69 7.55 13.09 5.79
C ASN A 69 6.50 12.08 5.25
N GLY A 70 6.76 10.77 5.34
CA GLY A 70 5.79 9.73 5.00
C GLY A 70 4.92 9.32 6.19
N GLN A 71 3.72 8.81 5.89
CA GLN A 71 2.83 8.22 6.88
C GLN A 71 2.98 6.71 6.89
N VAL A 72 3.32 6.14 8.06
CA VAL A 72 3.40 4.69 8.25
C VAL A 72 2.17 4.22 9.01
N ARG A 73 1.40 3.31 8.41
CA ARG A 73 0.13 2.78 8.97
C ARG A 73 0.20 1.27 9.13
N ARG A 74 -0.43 0.77 10.21
CA ARG A 74 -0.63 -0.67 10.42
C ARG A 74 -1.88 -1.14 9.69
N VAL A 75 -1.83 -2.36 9.19
CA VAL A 75 -2.99 -2.99 8.56
C VAL A 75 -3.92 -3.57 9.61
N ARG A 76 -5.21 -3.28 9.49
CA ARG A 76 -6.25 -3.88 10.32
C ARG A 76 -6.60 -5.27 9.81
N GLU A 77 -6.83 -5.36 8.51
CA GLU A 77 -7.41 -6.53 7.86
C GLU A 77 -6.95 -6.61 6.41
N ILE A 78 -6.83 -7.84 5.91
CA ILE A 78 -6.49 -8.17 4.52
C ILE A 78 -7.73 -8.88 3.97
N ILE A 79 -8.35 -8.30 2.94
CA ILE A 79 -9.61 -8.77 2.35
C ILE A 79 -9.35 -9.19 0.91
N SER A 80 -8.99 -10.46 0.71
CA SER A 80 -8.79 -11.05 -0.61
C SER A 80 -10.10 -11.11 -1.39
N HIS A 81 -10.01 -10.90 -2.70
CA HIS A 81 -11.14 -11.14 -3.60
C HIS A 81 -11.65 -12.59 -3.41
N PRO A 82 -12.97 -12.82 -3.32
CA PRO A 82 -13.51 -14.16 -3.07
C PRO A 82 -13.12 -15.20 -4.13
N ASP A 83 -12.92 -14.75 -5.37
CA ASP A 83 -12.51 -15.61 -6.49
C ASP A 83 -10.98 -15.74 -6.63
N PHE A 84 -10.20 -15.13 -5.72
CA PHE A 84 -8.75 -15.30 -5.74
C PHE A 84 -8.37 -16.75 -5.42
N TYR A 85 -7.55 -17.34 -6.28
CA TYR A 85 -7.05 -18.69 -6.11
C TYR A 85 -5.53 -18.74 -6.28
N SER A 86 -4.80 -19.14 -5.23
CA SER A 86 -3.33 -19.21 -5.20
C SER A 86 -2.75 -20.48 -5.87
N GLY A 87 -3.37 -20.95 -6.94
CA GLY A 87 -2.99 -22.18 -7.63
C GLY A 87 -1.77 -22.00 -8.53
N ILE A 88 -0.90 -23.01 -8.56
CA ILE A 88 0.35 -23.04 -9.37
C ILE A 88 0.10 -22.84 -10.89
N ASN A 89 -1.15 -23.01 -11.34
CA ASN A 89 -1.57 -22.89 -12.74
C ASN A 89 -2.61 -21.79 -12.98
N ASP A 90 -2.78 -20.80 -12.10
CA ASP A 90 -3.71 -19.70 -12.37
C ASP A 90 -3.05 -18.67 -13.32
N PRO A 91 -3.48 -18.59 -14.60
CA PRO A 91 -2.97 -17.59 -15.53
C PRO A 91 -3.38 -16.15 -15.15
N ASN A 92 -4.32 -16.01 -14.21
CA ASN A 92 -4.90 -14.73 -13.78
C ASN A 92 -4.35 -14.24 -12.43
N ILE A 93 -3.18 -14.71 -11.99
CA ILE A 93 -2.52 -14.27 -10.73
C ILE A 93 -2.33 -12.74 -10.61
N PHE A 94 -2.41 -12.03 -11.75
CA PHE A 94 -2.35 -10.57 -11.86
C PHE A 94 -3.70 -9.85 -11.71
N LEU A 95 -4.84 -10.54 -11.85
CA LEU A 95 -6.15 -9.90 -12.00
C LEU A 95 -6.93 -9.76 -10.68
N TYR A 96 -6.53 -10.47 -9.63
CA TYR A 96 -7.29 -10.45 -8.38
C TYR A 96 -6.76 -9.37 -7.44
N ALA A 97 -7.44 -8.23 -7.51
CA ALA A 97 -7.31 -7.13 -6.57
C ALA A 97 -7.53 -7.59 -5.12
N LEU A 98 -6.68 -7.12 -4.22
CA LEU A 98 -6.79 -7.27 -2.78
C LEU A 98 -7.06 -5.90 -2.16
N LEU A 99 -8.04 -5.85 -1.27
CA LEU A 99 -8.29 -4.68 -0.42
C LEU A 99 -7.57 -4.88 0.92
N ILE A 100 -6.72 -3.92 1.27
CA ILE A 100 -6.11 -3.82 2.59
C ILE A 100 -6.84 -2.73 3.37
N GLY A 101 -7.50 -3.11 4.46
CA GLY A 101 -8.12 -2.17 5.40
C GLY A 101 -7.09 -1.64 6.39
N LEU A 102 -6.92 -0.32 6.44
CA LEU A 102 -6.00 0.36 7.34
C LEU A 102 -6.62 0.55 8.74
N LYS A 103 -5.82 0.41 9.80
CA LYS A 103 -6.24 0.75 11.17
C LYS A 103 -5.89 2.21 11.48
N TRP A 104 -6.92 3.03 11.67
CA TRP A 104 -6.76 4.42 12.10
C TRP A 104 -6.76 4.53 13.62
N LEU A 105 -5.89 5.38 14.18
CA LEU A 105 -6.04 5.85 15.56
C LEU A 105 -7.00 7.04 15.54
N ILE A 106 -7.81 7.17 16.58
CA ILE A 106 -8.94 8.13 16.68
C ILE A 106 -8.50 9.61 16.51
N GLY A 107 -7.20 9.93 16.60
CA GLY A 107 -6.64 11.26 16.37
C GLY A 107 -6.19 11.58 14.93
N ASP A 108 -6.13 10.61 14.03
CA ASP A 108 -5.55 10.78 12.68
C ASP A 108 -6.56 11.23 11.61
N LEU A 109 -7.86 11.12 11.89
CA LEU A 109 -8.95 11.54 10.99
C LEU A 109 -8.95 13.05 10.72
N ILE A 110 -8.35 13.86 11.59
CA ILE A 110 -8.31 15.32 11.47
C ILE A 110 -7.17 15.78 10.53
N ASN A 111 -6.05 15.04 10.47
CA ASN A 111 -4.91 15.41 9.64
C ASN A 111 -5.09 14.99 8.16
N MET A 112 -5.79 13.87 7.90
CA MET A 112 -5.99 13.39 6.52
C MET A 112 -7.01 14.22 5.72
N ARG A 113 -7.94 14.93 6.39
CA ARG A 113 -8.82 15.90 5.71
C ARG A 113 -8.03 17.00 5.01
N ASN A 114 -6.85 17.34 5.53
CA ASN A 114 -5.95 18.32 4.92
C ASN A 114 -5.07 17.68 3.83
N ASP A 115 -4.74 16.40 3.93
CA ASP A 115 -3.93 15.68 2.92
C ASP A 115 -4.76 15.24 1.68
N ILE A 116 -6.03 14.86 1.87
CA ILE A 116 -6.98 14.57 0.77
C ILE A 116 -7.54 15.85 0.14
N ALA A 117 -7.50 16.99 0.84
CA ALA A 117 -7.78 18.29 0.22
C ALA A 117 -6.75 18.64 -0.87
N VAL A 118 -5.61 17.94 -0.94
CA VAL A 118 -4.62 18.06 -2.01
C VAL A 118 -4.89 17.08 -3.18
N LEU A 119 -5.87 16.17 -3.05
CA LEU A 119 -6.35 15.28 -4.12
C LEU A 119 -7.58 15.84 -4.86
N ARG A 120 -8.06 17.04 -4.48
CA ARG A 120 -9.06 17.81 -5.22
C ARG A 120 -8.46 19.08 -5.81
#